data_AF-A0A1Z4C1B4-F1
#
_entry.id   AF-A0A1Z4C1B4-F1
#
_cell.length_a   1.000
_cell.length_b   1.000
_cell.length_c   1.000
_cell.angle_alpha   90.00
_cell.angle_beta   90.00
_cell.angle_gamma   90.00
#
_symmetry.space_group_name_H-M   'P 1'
#
loop_
_entity.id
_entity.type
_entity.pdbx_description
1 polymer ?
#
loop_
_entity_poly.entity_id
_entity_poly.type
_entity_poly.pdbx_seq_one_letter_code
_entity_poly.pdbx_strand_id
1 'polypeptide(L)'
;MINIDEIKPDTPVVCSQDGQFAVVEQVEEQGNIMLKPDENGQHHYIPLSWVISTEGGKVKVDRPGDQAMQEWSTVSPNYIVD
;
A
#
# COMPACT_ATOMS: atom_id res chain seq x y z
N MET A 1 14.16 8.44 4.26
CA MET A 1 14.77 7.37 3.41
C MET A 1 13.73 6.26 3.29
N ILE A 2 13.61 5.59 2.14
CA ILE A 2 12.68 4.45 2.00
C ILE A 2 13.46 3.18 2.29
N ASN A 3 13.00 2.37 3.25
CA ASN A 3 13.54 1.05 3.51
C ASN A 3 12.42 0.01 3.40
N ILE A 4 12.46 -0.80 2.35
CA ILE A 4 11.39 -1.77 2.05
C ILE A 4 11.27 -2.81 3.17
N ASP A 5 12.38 -3.15 3.84
CA ASP A 5 12.39 -4.11 4.95
C ASP A 5 11.62 -3.62 6.20
N GLU A 6 11.28 -2.34 6.26
CA GLU A 6 10.44 -1.75 7.30
C GLU A 6 8.94 -1.88 7.00
N ILE A 7 8.56 -2.21 5.77
CA ILE A 7 7.17 -2.40 5.36
C ILE A 7 6.73 -3.81 5.73
N LYS A 8 6.12 -3.95 6.90
CA LYS A 8 5.71 -5.24 7.48
C LYS A 8 4.19 -5.39 7.51
N PRO A 9 3.65 -6.61 7.63
CA PRO A 9 2.23 -6.80 7.95
C PRO A 9 1.81 -5.93 9.14
N ASP A 10 0.55 -5.46 9.12
CA ASP A 10 -0.03 -4.56 10.11
C ASP A 10 0.51 -3.12 10.13
N THR A 11 1.47 -2.77 9.26
CA THR A 11 1.94 -1.38 9.17
C THR A 11 0.83 -0.48 8.61
N PRO A 12 0.49 0.65 9.26
CA PRO A 12 -0.49 1.59 8.73
C PRO A 12 0.03 2.30 7.49
N VAL A 13 -0.85 2.45 6.48
CA VAL A 13 -0.56 3.24 5.28
C VAL A 13 -1.28 4.58 5.39
N VAL A 14 -0.51 5.66 5.35
CA VAL A 14 -1.00 7.03 5.51
C VAL A 14 -0.80 7.84 4.24
N CYS A 15 -1.75 8.72 3.94
CA CYS A 15 -1.70 9.61 2.80
C CYS A 15 -0.73 10.79 3.02
N SER A 16 -0.59 11.65 2.01
CA SER A 16 0.25 12.86 2.10
C SER A 16 -0.16 13.81 3.24
N GLN A 17 -1.43 13.77 3.64
CA GLN A 17 -2.03 14.53 4.74
C GLN A 17 -1.99 13.80 6.10
N ASP A 18 -1.24 12.69 6.19
CA ASP A 18 -1.07 11.85 7.39
C ASP A 18 -2.32 11.11 7.88
N GLY A 19 -3.43 11.16 7.12
CA GLY A 19 -4.60 10.31 7.36
C GLY A 19 -4.33 8.86 6.94
N GLN A 20 -4.59 7.91 7.85
CA GLN A 20 -4.54 6.48 7.52
C GLN A 20 -5.72 6.12 6.61
N PHE A 21 -5.45 5.36 5.55
CA PHE A 21 -6.50 4.86 4.64
C PHE A 21 -6.44 3.35 4.41
N ALA A 22 -5.33 2.69 4.78
CA ALA A 22 -5.17 1.25 4.63
C ALA A 22 -4.17 0.67 5.64
N VAL A 23 -4.02 -0.65 5.62
CA VAL A 23 -3.05 -1.42 6.41
C VAL A 23 -2.34 -2.40 5.48
N VAL A 24 -1.04 -2.59 5.66
CA VAL A 24 -0.26 -3.57 4.91
C VAL A 24 -0.66 -4.99 5.29
N GLU A 25 -0.93 -5.83 4.29
CA GLU A 25 -0.99 -7.29 4.44
C GLU A 25 0.40 -7.88 4.14
N GLN A 26 0.97 -7.59 2.97
CA GLN A 26 2.31 -8.03 2.58
C GLN A 26 2.92 -7.15 1.47
N VAL A 27 4.24 -7.23 1.30
CA VAL A 27 4.93 -6.75 0.10
C VAL A 27 5.09 -7.93 -0.86
N GLU A 28 4.64 -7.76 -2.10
CA GLU A 28 4.76 -8.75 -3.16
C GLU A 28 6.12 -8.70 -3.87
N GLU A 29 6.55 -9.83 -4.44
CA GLU A 29 7.85 -9.98 -5.11
C GLU A 29 8.07 -8.95 -6.24
N GLN A 30 7.01 -8.54 -6.94
CA GLN A 30 7.05 -7.57 -8.03
C GLN A 30 7.10 -6.10 -7.56
N GLY A 31 7.20 -5.84 -6.26
CA GLY A 31 7.34 -4.49 -5.72
C GLY A 31 6.02 -3.72 -5.56
N ASN A 32 4.94 -4.44 -5.28
CA ASN A 32 3.65 -3.85 -4.88
C ASN A 32 3.37 -4.20 -3.42
N ILE A 33 2.64 -3.32 -2.74
CA ILE A 33 2.14 -3.54 -1.39
C ILE A 33 0.70 -4.02 -1.53
N MET A 34 0.45 -5.26 -1.09
CA MET A 34 -0.90 -5.76 -0.90
C MET A 34 -1.44 -5.20 0.42
N LEU A 35 -2.62 -4.59 0.35
CA LEU A 35 -3.33 -4.03 1.48
C LEU A 35 -4.26 -5.08 2.08
N LYS A 36 -4.55 -4.96 3.38
CA LYS A 36 -5.60 -5.75 4.04
C LYS A 36 -6.94 -5.57 3.32
N PRO A 37 -7.80 -6.61 3.33
CA PRO A 37 -9.05 -6.54 2.59
C PRO A 37 -9.95 -5.45 3.15
N ASP A 38 -10.72 -4.81 2.27
CA ASP A 38 -11.78 -3.89 2.67
C ASP A 38 -12.99 -4.63 3.28
N GLU A 39 -14.04 -3.88 3.62
CA GLU A 39 -15.27 -4.42 4.23
C GLU A 39 -15.98 -5.47 3.35
N ASN A 40 -15.70 -5.50 2.04
CA ASN A 40 -16.25 -6.47 1.10
C ASN A 40 -15.32 -7.67 0.88
N GLY A 41 -14.17 -7.72 1.56
CA GLY A 41 -13.18 -8.78 1.38
C GLY A 41 -12.23 -8.56 0.19
N GLN A 42 -12.27 -7.40 -0.47
CA GLN A 42 -11.41 -7.10 -1.63
C GLN A 42 -10.04 -6.60 -1.19
N HIS A 43 -8.98 -7.24 -1.68
CA HIS A 43 -7.61 -6.73 -1.54
C HIS A 43 -7.33 -5.62 -2.55
N HIS A 44 -6.59 -4.61 -2.10
CA HIS A 44 -6.13 -3.52 -2.95
C HIS A 44 -4.61 -3.51 -3.01
N TYR A 45 -4.06 -2.97 -4.09
CA TYR A 45 -2.62 -2.97 -4.34
C TYR A 45 -2.14 -1.56 -4.69
N ILE A 46 -1.03 -1.16 -4.06
CA ILE A 46 -0.34 0.10 -4.37
C ILE A 46 1.12 -0.20 -4.73
N PRO A 47 1.70 0.49 -5.73
CA PRO A 47 3.10 0.29 -6.08
C PRO A 47 4.03 0.95 -5.07
N LEU A 48 5.21 0.36 -4.87
CA LEU A 48 6.27 0.95 -4.02
C LEU A 48 6.68 2.36 -4.46
N SER A 49 6.46 2.72 -5.73
CA SER A 49 6.75 4.06 -6.26
C SER A 49 5.90 5.16 -5.62
N TRP A 50 4.78 4.84 -4.96
CA TRP A 50 4.00 5.83 -4.22
C TRP A 50 4.61 6.15 -2.86
N VAL A 51 5.46 5.27 -2.31
CA VAL A 51 6.01 5.42 -0.96
C VAL A 51 7.05 6.53 -0.94
N ILE A 52 6.92 7.45 0.02
CA ILE A 52 7.89 8.55 0.22
C ILE A 52 8.61 8.46 1.57
N SER A 53 8.09 7.69 2.52
CA SER A 53 8.73 7.46 3.82
C SER A 53 8.20 6.19 4.50
N THR A 54 9.08 5.50 5.24
CA THR A 54 8.75 4.39 6.16
C THR A 54 8.98 4.76 7.63
N GLU A 55 9.33 6.02 7.90
CA GLU A 55 9.71 6.49 9.23
C GLU A 55 8.51 6.53 10.20
N GLY A 56 8.78 6.23 11.47
CA GLY A 56 7.76 6.27 12.52
C GLY A 56 6.77 5.11 12.47
N GLY A 57 7.11 3.99 11.82
CA GLY A 57 6.29 2.77 11.80
C GLY A 57 5.04 2.90 10.95
N LYS A 58 5.11 3.66 9.85
CA LYS A 58 4.02 3.86 8.89
C LYS A 58 4.57 3.93 7.47
N VAL A 59 3.76 3.52 6.50
CA VAL A 59 4.05 3.73 5.08
C VAL A 59 3.38 5.04 4.66
N LYS A 60 4.15 6.10 4.40
CA LYS A 60 3.61 7.36 3.88
C LYS A 60 3.66 7.37 2.35
N VAL A 61 2.55 7.69 1.70
CA VAL A 61 2.46 7.83 0.24
C VAL A 61 2.42 9.29 -0.23
N ASP A 62 2.73 9.52 -1.50
CA ASP A 62 2.85 10.84 -2.15
C ASP A 62 1.52 11.54 -2.50
N ARG A 63 0.38 10.92 -2.20
CA ARG A 63 -0.95 11.37 -2.65
C ARG A 63 -1.98 11.46 -1.51
N PRO A 64 -3.05 12.27 -1.68
CA PRO A 64 -4.21 12.28 -0.78
C PRO A 64 -4.90 10.92 -0.69
N GLY A 65 -5.60 10.66 0.42
CA GLY A 65 -6.25 9.36 0.67
C GLY A 65 -7.30 9.01 -0.38
N ASP A 66 -8.17 9.95 -0.73
CA ASP A 66 -9.22 9.73 -1.74
C ASP A 66 -8.62 9.41 -3.11
N GLN A 67 -7.51 10.07 -3.48
CA GLN A 67 -6.80 9.77 -4.72
C GLN A 67 -6.16 8.37 -4.67
N ALA A 68 -5.55 7.98 -3.55
CA ALA A 68 -5.00 6.64 -3.37
C ALA A 68 -6.07 5.55 -3.55
N MET A 69 -7.25 5.74 -2.96
CA MET A 69 -8.37 4.79 -3.06
C MET A 69 -9.05 4.79 -4.44
N GLN A 70 -8.88 5.83 -5.25
CA GLN A 70 -9.35 5.84 -6.63
C GLN A 70 -8.37 5.14 -7.58
N GLU A 71 -7.06 5.24 -7.29
CA GLU A 71 -6.00 4.78 -8.20
C GLU A 71 -5.41 3.41 -7.85
N TRP A 72 -5.72 2.84 -6.68
CA TRP A 72 -5.23 1.51 -6.31
C TRP A 72 -5.74 0.43 -7.29
N SER A 73 -5.01 -0.66 -7.41
CA SER A 73 -5.46 -1.80 -8.21
C SER A 73 -6.28 -2.76 -7.34
N THR A 74 -7.28 -3.42 -7.93
CA THR A 74 -7.99 -4.57 -7.32
C THR A 74 -7.46 -5.92 -7.83
N VAL A 75 -6.49 -5.90 -8.73
CA VAL A 75 -5.87 -7.08 -9.33
C VAL A 75 -4.42 -7.15 -8.87
N SER A 76 -4.01 -8.32 -8.38
CA SER A 76 -2.60 -8.56 -8.06
C SER A 76 -1.77 -8.46 -9.35
N PRO A 77 -0.68 -7.70 -9.36
CA PRO A 77 0.23 -7.64 -10.51
C PRO A 77 0.91 -8.99 -10.79
N ASN A 78 0.94 -9.90 -9.81
CA ASN A 78 1.39 -11.28 -10.00
C ASN A 78 0.39 -12.16 -10.78
N TYR A 79 -0.81 -11.65 -11.07
CA TYR A 79 -1.82 -12.39 -11.83
C TYR A 79 -1.44 -12.42 -13.32
N ILE A 80 -0.67 -13.44 -13.71
CA ILE A 80 -0.46 -13.79 -15.11
C ILE A 80 -1.73 -14.48 -15.62
N VAL A 81 -2.34 -13.92 -16.67
CA VAL A 81 -3.29 -14.66 -17.50
C VAL A 81 -2.49 -15.51 -18.49
N ASP A 82 -2.63 -16.83 -18.40
CA ASP A 82 -2.10 -17.79 -19.39
C ASP A 82 -2.73 -17.60 -20.78
#